data_AF-A0A3M1G2P1-F1
#
_entry.id   AF-A0A3M1G2P1-F1
#
_cell.length_a   1.000
_cell.length_b   1.000
_cell.length_c   1.000
_cell.angle_alpha   90.00
_cell.angle_beta   90.00
_cell.angle_gamma   90.00
#
_symmetry.space_group_name_H-M   'P 1'
#
loop_
_entity.id
_entity.type
_entity.pdbx_description
1 polymer ?
#
loop_
_entity_poly.entity_id
_entity_poly.type
_entity_poly.pdbx_seq_one_letter_code
_entity_poly.pdbx_strand_id
1 'polypeptide(L)'
;MGPRYRALALQTRCDAVNECADRAAARARMRASLARIAREVAAAKAFIGLDLALVVLPEYVLTGYPLGDAVAEWADKTALAADGPEYDALAGIASDNALFLA
;
A
#
# COMPACT_ATOMS: atom_id res chain seq x y z
N MET A 1 25.88 -13.09 17.69
CA MET A 1 25.28 -12.11 16.75
C MET A 1 23.89 -12.60 16.42
N GLY A 2 22.86 -11.77 16.58
CA GLY A 2 21.48 -12.15 16.29
C GLY A 2 21.23 -12.35 14.78
N PRO A 3 20.05 -12.88 14.40
CA PRO A 3 19.70 -13.05 13.00
C PRO A 3 19.71 -11.69 12.27
N ARG A 4 20.23 -11.69 11.04
CA ARG A 4 20.28 -10.52 10.16
C ARG A 4 19.16 -10.60 9.14
N TYR A 5 18.59 -9.46 8.79
CA TYR A 5 17.59 -9.34 7.73
C TYR A 5 17.89 -8.11 6.86
N ARG A 6 17.34 -8.09 5.65
CA ARG A 6 17.31 -6.93 4.76
C ARG A 6 15.97 -6.24 4.88
N ALA A 7 15.99 -4.92 4.77
CA ALA A 7 14.80 -4.08 4.72
C ALA A 7 14.82 -3.24 3.44
N LEU A 8 13.65 -2.92 2.92
CA LEU A 8 13.46 -2.05 1.77
C LEU A 8 12.50 -0.91 2.12
N ALA A 9 12.93 0.33 1.93
CA ALA A 9 12.01 1.45 1.78
C ALA A 9 11.56 1.49 0.32
N LEU A 10 10.31 1.11 0.04
CA LEU A 10 9.81 1.02 -1.32
C LEU A 10 9.52 2.43 -1.84
N GLN A 11 10.15 2.80 -2.95
CA GLN A 11 9.73 3.97 -3.72
C GLN A 11 8.79 3.51 -4.82
N THR A 12 7.56 4.02 -4.83
CA THR A 12 6.55 3.71 -5.83
C THR A 12 5.76 4.96 -6.20
N ARG A 13 5.13 4.93 -7.37
CA ARG A 13 4.22 6.00 -7.81
C ARG A 13 2.97 6.00 -6.92
N CYS A 14 2.52 7.17 -6.50
CA CYS A 14 1.20 7.36 -5.88
C CYS A 14 0.20 7.82 -6.95
N ASP A 15 -0.83 7.02 -7.21
CA ASP A 15 -1.98 7.44 -8.00
C ASP A 15 -3.06 7.96 -7.06
N ALA A 16 -2.99 9.25 -6.75
CA ALA A 16 -3.83 9.88 -5.73
C ALA A 16 -5.33 9.86 -6.10
N VAL A 17 -6.21 9.85 -5.09
CA VAL A 17 -7.67 9.78 -5.29
C VAL A 17 -8.36 11.14 -5.31
N ASN A 18 -7.59 12.24 -5.32
CA ASN A 18 -8.13 13.60 -5.30
C ASN A 18 -9.15 13.85 -6.42
N GLU A 19 -8.87 13.37 -7.64
CA GLU A 19 -9.74 13.52 -8.82
C GLU A 19 -10.85 12.44 -8.92
N CYS A 20 -10.95 11.52 -7.96
CA CYS A 20 -12.03 10.54 -7.97
C CYS A 20 -13.35 11.21 -7.59
N ALA A 21 -14.34 11.07 -8.46
CA ALA A 21 -15.67 11.68 -8.29
C ALA A 21 -16.42 11.16 -7.05
N ASP A 22 -16.17 9.90 -6.66
CA ASP A 22 -16.83 9.26 -5.54
C ASP A 22 -15.94 8.21 -4.85
N ARG A 23 -16.47 7.64 -3.77
CA ARG A 23 -15.82 6.58 -2.99
C ARG A 23 -15.57 5.32 -3.81
N ALA A 24 -16.45 4.96 -4.75
CA ALA A 24 -16.29 3.76 -5.56
C ALA A 24 -15.11 3.90 -6.53
N ALA A 25 -14.98 5.05 -7.17
CA ALA A 25 -13.84 5.41 -8.02
C ALA A 25 -12.53 5.45 -7.22
N ALA A 26 -12.56 6.00 -5.99
CA ALA A 26 -11.40 6.00 -5.10
C ALA A 26 -10.96 4.57 -4.74
N ARG A 27 -11.89 3.69 -4.35
CA ARG A 27 -11.61 2.27 -4.05
C ARG A 27 -11.08 1.52 -5.27
N ALA A 28 -11.58 1.82 -6.47
CA ALA A 28 -11.05 1.24 -7.70
C ALA A 28 -9.59 1.65 -7.97
N ARG A 29 -9.25 2.92 -7.74
CA ARG A 29 -7.87 3.43 -7.86
C ARG A 29 -6.94 2.85 -6.78
N MET A 30 -7.41 2.71 -5.54
CA MET A 30 -6.66 2.05 -4.45
C MET A 30 -6.35 0.60 -4.79
N ARG A 31 -7.34 -0.16 -5.29
CA ARG A 31 -7.15 -1.56 -5.73
C ARG A 31 -6.11 -1.68 -6.84
N ALA A 32 -6.11 -0.76 -7.82
CA ALA A 32 -5.10 -0.73 -8.87
C ALA A 32 -3.69 -0.43 -8.31
N SER A 33 -3.59 0.47 -7.33
CA SER A 33 -2.35 0.78 -6.63
C SER A 33 -1.83 -0.42 -5.82
N LEU A 34 -2.70 -1.11 -5.09
CA LEU A 34 -2.36 -2.34 -4.36
C LEU A 34 -1.84 -3.44 -5.30
N ALA A 35 -2.50 -3.63 -6.46
CA ALA A 35 -2.04 -4.58 -7.47
C ALA A 35 -0.66 -4.21 -8.05
N ARG A 36 -0.32 -2.91 -8.15
CA ARG A 36 1.03 -2.46 -8.50
C ARG A 36 2.02 -2.78 -7.39
N ILE A 37 1.72 -2.39 -6.15
CA ILE A 37 2.59 -2.60 -4.98
C ILE A 37 2.89 -4.10 -4.80
N ALA A 38 1.90 -4.97 -4.97
CA ALA A 38 2.08 -6.42 -4.91
C ALA A 38 3.17 -6.92 -5.88
N ARG A 39 3.15 -6.43 -7.13
CA ARG A 39 4.16 -6.78 -8.14
C ARG A 39 5.54 -6.22 -7.79
N GLU A 40 5.60 -4.99 -7.30
CA GLU A 40 6.85 -4.34 -6.91
C GLU A 40 7.51 -5.04 -5.72
N VAL A 41 6.72 -5.43 -4.72
CA VAL A 41 7.18 -6.20 -3.55
C VAL A 41 7.70 -7.58 -3.97
N ALA A 42 6.95 -8.30 -4.81
CA ALA A 42 7.37 -9.61 -5.30
C ALA A 42 8.66 -9.53 -6.13
N ALA A 43 8.78 -8.52 -7.01
CA ALA A 43 9.99 -8.28 -7.78
C ALA A 43 11.18 -7.92 -6.88
N ALA A 44 10.96 -7.08 -5.86
CA ALA A 44 11.98 -6.72 -4.89
C ALA A 44 12.46 -7.94 -4.07
N LYS A 45 11.55 -8.81 -3.62
CA LYS A 45 11.88 -10.06 -2.91
C LYS A 45 12.71 -10.99 -3.80
N ALA A 46 12.33 -11.14 -5.06
CA ALA A 46 13.07 -11.96 -6.03
C ALA A 46 14.49 -11.41 -6.32
N PHE A 47 14.64 -10.09 -6.36
CA PHE A 47 15.92 -9.44 -6.66
C PHE A 47 16.84 -9.33 -5.44
N ILE A 48 16.32 -8.87 -4.29
CA ILE A 48 17.09 -8.65 -3.06
C ILE A 48 17.42 -9.99 -2.39
N GLY A 49 16.51 -10.97 -2.46
CA GLY A 49 16.70 -12.30 -1.89
C GLY A 49 15.78 -12.62 -0.72
N LEU A 50 15.82 -13.89 -0.30
CA LEU A 50 14.88 -14.45 0.69
C LEU A 50 14.98 -13.82 2.08
N ASP A 51 16.09 -13.17 2.42
CA ASP A 51 16.32 -12.48 3.69
C ASP A 51 15.77 -11.03 3.72
N LEU A 52 15.12 -10.56 2.65
CA LEU A 52 14.26 -9.37 2.71
C LEU A 52 13.04 -9.66 3.58
N ALA A 53 13.03 -9.17 4.81
CA ALA A 53 11.99 -9.47 5.80
C ALA A 53 11.07 -8.29 6.11
N LEU A 54 11.41 -7.07 5.68
CA LEU A 54 10.62 -5.87 5.90
C LEU A 54 10.58 -5.01 4.65
N VAL A 55 9.38 -4.63 4.22
CA VAL A 55 9.15 -3.59 3.22
C VAL A 55 8.32 -2.47 3.87
N VAL A 56 8.81 -1.24 3.76
CA VAL A 56 8.12 -0.04 4.24
C VAL A 56 7.55 0.71 3.05
N LEU A 57 6.26 1.01 3.10
CA LEU A 57 5.53 1.77 2.10
C LEU A 57 5.61 3.27 2.40
N PRO A 58 5.56 4.14 1.37
CA PRO A 58 5.48 5.58 1.57
C PRO A 58 4.20 6.00 2.29
N GLU A 59 4.25 7.15 2.96
CA GLU A 59 3.05 7.82 3.43
C GLU A 59 2.09 8.11 2.26
N TYR A 60 0.79 8.03 2.53
CA TYR A 60 -0.28 8.30 1.56
C TYR A 60 -0.29 7.40 0.31
N VAL A 61 0.45 6.28 0.29
CA VAL A 61 0.69 5.46 -0.90
C VAL A 61 -0.58 5.08 -1.69
N LEU A 62 -1.73 4.92 -1.03
CA LEU A 62 -3.00 4.56 -1.66
C LEU A 62 -3.91 5.74 -2.03
N THR A 63 -3.68 6.93 -1.48
CA THR A 63 -4.71 7.99 -1.46
C THR A 63 -4.20 9.36 -1.89
N GLY A 64 -2.94 9.70 -1.64
CA GLY A 64 -2.51 11.10 -1.60
C GLY A 64 -2.99 11.79 -0.33
N TYR A 65 -2.94 13.12 -0.31
CA TYR A 65 -3.33 13.93 0.84
C TYR A 65 -4.47 14.89 0.45
N PRO A 66 -5.31 15.33 1.41
CA PRO A 66 -6.41 16.25 1.11
C PRO A 66 -5.88 17.60 0.61
N LEU A 67 -6.55 18.17 -0.38
CA LEU A 67 -6.17 19.44 -1.03
C LEU A 67 -7.34 20.43 -0.99
N GLY A 68 -7.74 20.80 0.22
CA GLY A 68 -8.89 21.68 0.45
C GLY A 68 -10.22 20.94 0.60
N ASP A 69 -10.23 19.60 0.50
CA ASP A 69 -11.39 18.77 0.81
C ASP A 69 -11.84 18.97 2.28
N ALA A 70 -13.14 18.90 2.53
CA ALA A 70 -13.65 18.84 3.90
C ALA A 70 -13.20 17.54 4.57
N VAL A 71 -12.84 17.59 5.86
CA VAL A 71 -12.31 16.44 6.60
C VAL A 71 -13.26 15.23 6.56
N ALA A 72 -14.56 15.46 6.72
CA ALA A 72 -15.57 14.39 6.71
C ALA A 72 -15.70 13.74 5.32
N GLU A 73 -15.66 14.53 4.25
CA GLU A 73 -15.75 14.04 2.87
C GLU A 73 -14.49 13.27 2.47
N TRP A 74 -13.32 13.77 2.86
CA TRP A 74 -12.06 13.05 2.64
C TRP A 74 -12.05 11.73 3.42
N ALA A 75 -12.44 11.75 4.69
CA ALA A 75 -12.50 10.55 5.51
C ALA A 75 -13.44 9.48 4.92
N ASP A 76 -14.65 9.85 4.48
CA ASP A 76 -15.55 8.89 3.81
C ASP A 76 -14.93 8.32 2.52
N LYS A 77 -14.31 9.18 1.70
CA LYS A 77 -13.68 8.79 0.45
C LYS A 77 -12.45 7.90 0.66
N THR A 78 -11.63 8.11 1.70
CA THR A 78 -10.28 7.54 1.76
C THR A 78 -10.01 6.62 2.95
N ALA A 79 -10.79 6.66 4.03
CA ALA A 79 -10.54 5.83 5.20
C ALA A 79 -10.70 4.34 4.88
N LEU A 80 -9.74 3.54 5.33
CA LEU A 80 -9.77 2.09 5.16
C LEU A 80 -10.52 1.46 6.33
N ALA A 81 -11.40 0.51 6.04
CA ALA A 81 -11.99 -0.34 7.07
C ALA A 81 -10.98 -1.43 7.45
N ALA A 82 -10.79 -1.67 8.74
CA ALA A 82 -9.79 -2.64 9.23
C ALA A 82 -10.07 -4.09 8.77
N ASP A 83 -11.33 -4.41 8.50
CA ASP A 83 -11.85 -5.65 7.93
C ASP A 83 -12.22 -5.50 6.45
N GLY A 84 -11.70 -4.46 5.79
CA GLY A 84 -11.99 -4.12 4.42
C GLY A 84 -11.04 -4.78 3.41
N PRO A 85 -11.43 -4.78 2.12
CA PRO A 85 -10.67 -5.45 1.07
C PRO A 85 -9.27 -4.86 0.86
N GLU A 86 -9.04 -3.58 1.20
CA GLU A 86 -7.71 -2.98 1.15
C GLU A 86 -6.76 -3.58 2.22
N TYR A 87 -7.26 -3.86 3.43
CA TYR A 87 -6.47 -4.52 4.47
C TYR A 87 -6.19 -5.98 4.11
N ASP A 88 -7.17 -6.70 3.55
CA ASP A 88 -6.96 -8.06 3.04
C ASP A 88 -5.89 -8.11 1.95
N ALA A 89 -5.89 -7.14 1.03
CA ALA A 89 -4.89 -7.05 -0.02
C ALA A 89 -3.49 -6.76 0.54
N LEU A 90 -3.37 -5.84 1.51
CA LEU A 90 -2.10 -5.57 2.19
C LEU A 90 -1.59 -6.81 2.95
N ALA A 91 -2.48 -7.52 3.64
CA ALA A 91 -2.15 -8.77 4.32
C ALA A 91 -1.67 -9.83 3.33
N GLY A 92 -2.35 -9.97 2.19
CA GLY A 92 -1.96 -10.86 1.10
C GLY A 92 -0.56 -10.57 0.56
N ILE A 93 -0.24 -9.29 0.30
CA ILE A 93 1.11 -8.90 -0.14
C ILE A 93 2.18 -9.34 0.86
N ALA A 94 1.93 -9.18 2.15
CA ALA A 94 2.84 -9.59 3.21
C ALA A 94 2.99 -11.12 3.28
N SER A 95 1.88 -11.86 3.31
CA SER A 95 1.87 -13.32 3.44
C SER A 95 2.46 -14.02 2.23
N ASP A 96 2.13 -13.57 1.02
CA ASP A 96 2.58 -14.18 -0.24
C ASP A 96 4.11 -14.09 -0.41
N ASN A 97 4.73 -13.09 0.24
CA ASN A 97 6.16 -12.84 0.16
C ASN A 97 6.93 -13.19 1.44
N ALA A 98 6.24 -13.72 2.47
CA ALA A 98 6.78 -14.04 3.78
C ALA A 98 7.64 -12.90 4.36
N LEU A 99 7.05 -11.70 4.44
CA LEU A 99 7.69 -10.49 4.95
C LEU A 99 6.70 -9.64 5.76
N PHE A 100 7.23 -8.72 6.55
CA PHE A 100 6.47 -7.65 7.17
C PHE A 100 6.28 -6.51 6.17
N LEU A 101 5.04 -6.01 6.09
CA LEU A 101 4.68 -4.82 5.32
C LEU A 101 4.28 -3.73 6.32
N ALA A 102 4.90 -2.56 6.21
CA ALA A 102 4.69 -1.44 7.13
C ALA A 102 4.38 -0.15 6.37
#